data_AF-A0A357UZK8-F1
#
_entry.id   AF-A0A357UZK8-F1
#
_cell.length_a   1.000
_cell.length_b   1.000
_cell.length_c   1.000
_cell.angle_alpha   90.00
_cell.angle_beta   90.00
_cell.angle_gamma   90.00
#
_symmetry.space_group_name_H-M   'P 1'
#
loop_
_entity.id
_entity.type
_entity.pdbx_description
1 polymer ?
#
loop_
_entity_poly.entity_id
_entity_poly.type
_entity_poly.pdbx_seq_one_letter_code
_entity_poly.pdbx_strand_id
1 'polypeptide(L)'
;MSLFERYLSLWVALCIVVGVALGHFQPGIFHAAAAMEIAQVNLPVADLVWLMIIPMLVKIDFGALHLVKEHWRGVGVTLFINWAVKPFSMAALGWLFIGH
;
A
#
# COMPACT_ATOMS: atom_id res chain seq x y z
N MET A 1 17.83 -10.59 -12.69
CA MET A 1 16.40 -10.34 -12.89
C MET A 1 15.71 -11.68 -13.01
N SER A 2 15.14 -12.17 -11.91
CA SER A 2 14.39 -13.43 -11.95
C SER A 2 13.16 -13.28 -12.87
N LEU A 3 12.63 -14.37 -13.42
CA LEU A 3 11.39 -14.33 -14.22
C LEU A 3 10.23 -13.68 -13.45
N PHE A 4 10.21 -13.83 -12.12
CA PHE A 4 9.23 -13.20 -11.23
C PHE A 4 9.35 -11.68 -11.21
N GLU A 5 10.55 -11.13 -11.01
CA GLU A 5 10.79 -9.67 -11.03
C GLU A 5 10.43 -9.06 -12.39
N ARG A 6 10.75 -9.75 -13.48
CA ARG A 6 10.47 -9.28 -14.84
C ARG A 6 8.98 -9.21 -15.15
N TYR A 7 8.19 -10.17 -14.65
CA TYR A 7 6.75 -10.25 -14.90
C TYR A 7 5.90 -9.84 -13.69
N LEU A 8 6.46 -9.11 -12.73
CA LEU A 8 5.79 -8.76 -11.47
C LEU A 8 4.43 -8.07 -11.71
N SER A 9 4.35 -7.15 -12.65
CA SER A 9 3.08 -6.46 -12.98
C SER A 9 2.01 -7.42 -13.49
N LEU A 10 2.39 -8.43 -14.28
CA LEU A 10 1.46 -9.46 -14.77
C LEU A 10 1.01 -10.37 -13.64
N TRP A 11 1.93 -10.76 -12.74
CA TRP A 11 1.57 -11.53 -11.54
C TRP A 11 0.63 -10.76 -10.63
N VAL A 12 0.88 -9.47 -10.39
CA VAL A 12 -0.01 -8.60 -9.60
C VAL A 12 -1.40 -8.51 -10.24
N ALA A 13 -1.46 -8.28 -11.56
CA ALA A 13 -2.73 -8.24 -12.28
C ALA A 13 -3.49 -9.57 -12.19
N LEU A 14 -2.80 -10.70 -12.32
CA LEU A 14 -3.39 -12.02 -12.17
C LEU A 14 -3.91 -12.26 -10.74
N CYS A 15 -3.14 -11.89 -9.72
CA CYS A 15 -3.57 -11.96 -8.32
C CYS A 15 -4.84 -11.12 -8.06
N ILE A 16 -4.95 -9.93 -8.66
CA ILE A 16 -6.15 -9.09 -8.57
C ILE A 16 -7.35 -9.80 -9.20
N VAL A 17 -7.22 -10.30 -10.43
CA VAL A 17 -8.32 -10.97 -11.15
C VAL A 17 -8.78 -12.21 -10.39
N VAL A 18 -7.84 -13.06 -9.94
CA VAL A 18 -8.15 -14.27 -9.17
C VAL A 18 -8.78 -13.90 -7.83
N GLY A 19 -8.26 -12.90 -7.13
CA GLY A 19 -8.82 -12.43 -5.86
C GLY A 19 -10.25 -11.93 -5.99
N VAL A 20 -10.56 -11.14 -7.02
CA VAL A 20 -11.92 -10.65 -7.31
C VAL A 20 -12.86 -11.80 -7.67
N ALA A 21 -12.42 -12.73 -8.53
CA ALA A 21 -13.24 -13.89 -8.90
C ALA A 21 -13.56 -14.77 -7.69
N LEU A 22 -12.56 -15.07 -6.84
CA LEU A 22 -12.76 -15.83 -5.61
C LEU A 22 -13.67 -15.09 -4.62
N GLY A 23 -13.54 -13.76 -4.51
CA GLY A 23 -14.44 -12.93 -3.71
C GLY A 23 -15.90 -13.02 -4.15
N HIS A 24 -16.14 -13.13 -5.46
CA HIS A 24 -17.48 -13.27 -6.02
C HIS A 24 -18.06 -14.69 -5.85
N PHE A 25 -17.26 -15.74 -6.04
CA PHE A 25 -17.74 -17.13 -5.94
C PHE A 25 -17.86 -17.65 -4.49
N GLN A 26 -17.06 -17.13 -3.57
CA GLN A 26 -17.05 -17.57 -2.18
C GLN A 26 -17.03 -16.37 -1.22
N PRO A 27 -18.09 -15.54 -1.20
CA PRO A 27 -18.13 -14.30 -0.41
C PRO A 27 -18.05 -14.57 1.10
N GLY A 28 -18.50 -15.74 1.57
CA GLY A 28 -18.50 -16.09 3.00
C GLY A 28 -17.11 -16.10 3.64
N ILE A 29 -16.09 -16.59 2.93
CA ILE A 29 -14.70 -16.61 3.44
C ILE A 29 -14.13 -15.19 3.50
N PHE A 30 -14.37 -14.36 2.49
CA PHE A 30 -13.91 -12.98 2.46
C PHE A 30 -14.63 -12.10 3.48
N HIS A 31 -15.93 -12.32 3.70
CA HIS A 31 -16.67 -11.65 4.78
C HIS A 31 -16.20 -12.09 6.16
N ALA A 32 -15.91 -13.38 6.38
CA ALA A 32 -15.31 -13.83 7.63
C ALA A 32 -13.94 -13.20 7.86
N ALA A 33 -13.11 -13.09 6.82
CA ALA A 33 -11.81 -12.42 6.89
C ALA A 33 -11.93 -10.90 7.08
N ALA A 34 -12.95 -10.26 6.51
CA ALA A 34 -13.27 -8.86 6.76
C ALA A 34 -13.82 -8.62 8.17
N ALA A 35 -14.58 -9.56 8.71
CA ALA A 35 -15.12 -9.51 10.07
C ALA A 35 -14.06 -9.74 11.16
N MET A 36 -12.87 -10.24 10.80
CA MET A 36 -11.68 -10.25 11.66
C MET A 36 -11.06 -8.85 11.75
N GLU A 37 -11.87 -7.88 12.14
CA GLU A 37 -11.44 -6.51 12.41
C GLU A 37 -11.62 -6.16 13.89
N ILE A 38 -10.66 -5.42 14.43
CA ILE A 38 -10.77 -4.78 15.73
C ILE A 38 -10.60 -3.28 15.50
N ALA A 39 -11.54 -2.48 15.98
CA ALA A 39 -11.53 -1.03 15.83
C ALA A 39 -11.38 -0.56 14.36
N GLN A 40 -12.11 -1.21 13.42
CA GLN A 40 -12.05 -0.93 11.98
C GLN A 40 -10.70 -1.27 11.31
N VAL A 41 -9.85 -2.04 11.99
CA VAL A 41 -8.57 -2.52 11.45
C VAL A 41 -8.64 -4.03 11.24
N ASN A 42 -8.59 -4.45 9.98
CA ASN A 42 -8.55 -5.86 9.59
C ASN A 42 -7.23 -6.50 10.02
N LEU A 43 -7.29 -7.44 10.96
CA LEU A 43 -6.11 -8.07 11.57
C LEU A 43 -5.25 -8.83 10.55
N PRO A 44 -5.80 -9.73 9.70
CA PRO A 44 -5.03 -10.36 8.63
C PRO A 44 -4.28 -9.38 7.72
N VAL A 45 -4.95 -8.29 7.32
CA VAL A 45 -4.35 -7.30 6.44
C VAL A 45 -3.26 -6.52 7.18
N ALA A 46 -3.50 -6.16 8.44
CA ALA A 46 -2.52 -5.47 9.28
C ALA A 46 -1.24 -6.29 9.45
N ASP A 47 -1.35 -7.59 9.70
CA ASP A 47 -0.21 -8.50 9.83
C ASP A 47 0.60 -8.56 8.52
N LEU A 48 -0.07 -8.70 7.37
CA LEU A 48 0.59 -8.70 6.06
C LEU A 48 1.33 -7.39 5.78
N VAL A 49 0.72 -6.25 6.10
CA VAL A 49 1.35 -4.93 5.93
C VAL A 49 2.55 -4.78 6.88
N TRP A 50 2.45 -5.23 8.13
CA TRP A 50 3.59 -5.21 9.06
C TRP A 50 4.75 -6.08 8.58
N LEU A 51 4.46 -7.28 8.06
CA LEU A 51 5.47 -8.14 7.45
C LEU A 51 6.20 -7.47 6.27
N MET A 52 5.54 -6.55 5.55
CA MET A 52 6.17 -5.75 4.50
C MET A 52 6.99 -4.56 5.05
N ILE A 53 6.50 -3.91 6.11
CA ILE A 53 7.13 -2.71 6.70
C ILE A 53 8.40 -3.07 7.48
N ILE A 54 8.38 -4.11 8.31
CA ILE A 54 9.52 -4.53 9.15
C ILE A 54 10.84 -4.66 8.37
N PRO A 55 10.92 -5.41 7.26
CA PRO A 55 12.19 -5.57 6.54
C PRO A 55 12.65 -4.26 5.90
N MET A 56 11.73 -3.34 5.57
CA MET A 56 12.11 -2.01 5.08
C MET A 56 12.69 -1.16 6.20
N LEU A 57 12.12 -1.19 7.41
CA LEU A 57 12.60 -0.44 8.57
C LEU A 57 14.00 -0.89 9.01
N VAL A 58 14.27 -2.19 9.04
CA VAL A 58 15.58 -2.74 9.42
C VAL A 58 16.69 -2.36 8.43
N LYS A 59 16.33 -2.07 7.17
CA LYS A 59 17.28 -1.62 6.13
C LYS A 59 17.61 -0.13 6.20
N ILE A 60 16.96 0.65 7.07
CA ILE A 60 17.22 2.08 7.20
C ILE A 60 18.58 2.28 7.87
N ASP A 61 19.51 2.88 7.12
CA ASP A 61 20.78 3.34 7.66
C ASP A 61 20.61 4.75 8.26
N PHE A 62 20.73 4.85 9.59
CA PHE A 62 20.64 6.13 10.30
C PHE A 62 21.79 7.09 9.95
N GLY A 63 22.92 6.61 9.42
CA GLY A 63 24.00 7.46 8.92
C GLY A 63 23.60 8.29 7.70
N ALA A 64 22.71 7.75 6.85
CA ALA A 64 22.21 8.43 5.66
C ALA A 64 21.24 9.59 5.98
N LEU A 65 20.72 9.69 7.21
CA LEU A 65 19.85 10.80 7.64
C LEU A 65 20.56 12.17 7.54
N HIS A 66 21.89 12.22 7.64
CA HIS A 66 22.63 13.48 7.49
C HIS A 66 22.53 14.04 6.06
N LEU A 67 22.48 13.17 5.05
CA LEU A 67 22.37 13.53 3.63
C LEU A 67 21.02 14.21 3.30
N VAL A 68 19.98 13.99 4.13
CA VAL A 68 18.69 14.66 3.97
C VAL A 68 18.81 16.18 4.11
N LYS A 69 19.71 16.68 4.96
CA LYS A 69 19.96 18.12 5.10
C LYS A 69 20.63 18.70 3.87
N GLU A 70 21.54 17.95 3.25
CA GLU A 70 22.24 18.35 2.02
C GLU A 70 21.28 18.41 0.82
N HIS A 71 20.24 17.57 0.80
CA HIS A 71 19.25 17.50 -0.27
C HIS A 71 17.84 17.95 0.17
N TRP A 72 17.77 18.93 1.07
CA TRP A 72 16.52 19.38 1.68
C TRP A 72 15.43 19.81 0.68
N ARG A 73 15.82 20.41 -0.46
CA ARG A 73 14.88 20.82 -1.51
C ARG A 73 14.21 19.60 -2.17
N GLY A 74 15.00 18.59 -2.53
CA GLY A 74 14.49 17.37 -3.17
C GLY A 74 13.63 16.54 -2.23
N VAL A 75 14.07 16.40 -0.97
CA VAL A 75 13.31 15.69 0.06
C VAL A 75 12.02 16.46 0.40
N GLY A 76 12.08 17.78 0.52
CA GLY A 76 10.92 18.64 0.78
C GLY A 76 9.85 18.53 -0.30
N VAL A 77 10.24 18.57 -1.58
CA VAL A 77 9.30 18.40 -2.70
C VAL A 77 8.70 16.99 -2.68
N THR A 78 9.52 15.95 -2.47
CA THR A 78 9.04 14.57 -2.41
C THR A 78 8.04 14.37 -1.26
N LEU A 79 8.35 14.91 -0.08
CA LEU A 79 7.46 14.86 1.09
C LEU A 79 6.17 15.61 0.81
N PHE A 80 6.24 16.81 0.24
CA PHE A 80 5.06 17.61 -0.12
C PHE A 80 4.15 16.86 -1.10
N ILE A 81 4.72 16.28 -2.16
CA ILE A 81 3.93 15.50 -3.13
C ILE A 81 3.33 14.26 -2.45
N ASN A 82 4.10 13.56 -1.62
CA ASN A 82 3.66 12.31 -1.00
C ASN A 82 2.61 12.52 0.10
N TRP A 83 2.74 13.59 0.89
CA TRP A 83 1.89 13.85 2.06
C TRP A 83 0.81 14.90 1.85
N ALA A 84 0.97 15.84 0.93
CA ALA A 84 -0.10 16.77 0.57
C ALA A 84 -0.79 16.30 -0.71
N VAL A 85 -0.07 16.26 -1.83
CA VAL A 85 -0.72 16.04 -3.14
C VAL A 85 -1.43 14.69 -3.20
N LYS A 86 -0.76 13.58 -2.89
CA LYS A 86 -1.37 12.24 -2.99
C LYS A 86 -2.67 12.07 -2.17
N PRO A 87 -2.71 12.32 -0.84
CA PRO A 87 -3.93 12.10 -0.07
C PRO A 87 -5.07 13.04 -0.47
N PHE A 88 -4.78 14.32 -0.76
CA PHE A 88 -5.81 15.24 -1.23
C PHE A 88 -6.31 14.89 -2.63
N SER A 89 -5.44 14.42 -3.53
CA SER A 89 -5.87 13.90 -4.84
C SER A 89 -6.76 12.67 -4.70
N MET A 90 -6.41 11.71 -3.82
CA MET A 90 -7.26 10.53 -3.57
C MET A 90 -8.61 10.93 -2.99
N ALA A 91 -8.64 11.85 -2.03
CA ALA A 91 -9.88 12.37 -1.45
C ALA A 91 -10.73 13.13 -2.47
N ALA A 92 -10.11 13.98 -3.29
CA ALA A 92 -10.80 14.74 -4.34
C ALA A 92 -11.40 13.81 -5.41
N LEU A 93 -10.64 12.79 -5.85
CA LEU A 93 -11.16 11.77 -6.77
C LEU A 93 -12.29 10.97 -6.12
N GLY A 94 -12.15 10.56 -4.86
CA GLY A 94 -13.20 9.87 -4.11
C GLY A 94 -14.48 10.70 -4.02
N TRP A 95 -14.36 11.99 -3.70
CA TRP A 95 -15.48 12.91 -3.67
C TRP A 95 -16.14 13.07 -5.04
N LEU A 96 -15.37 13.22 -6.12
CA LEU A 96 -15.88 13.45 -7.46
C LEU A 96 -16.58 12.21 -8.08
N PHE A 97 -16.10 11.00 -7.79
CA PHE A 97 -16.63 9.76 -8.38
C PHE A 97 -17.60 8.99 -7.49
N ILE A 98 -17.51 9.12 -6.17
CA ILE A 98 -18.29 8.32 -5.19
C ILE A 98 -19.23 9.21 -4.35
N GLY A 99 -19.02 10.53 -4.34
CA GLY A 99 -19.80 11.47 -3.53
C GLY A 99 -21.21 11.82 -4.07
N HIS A 100 -21.62 11.23 -5.19
CA HIS A 100 -22.95 11.35 -5.81
C HIS A 100 -23.65 10.00 -5.85
#